data_AF-A0A9R0HS94-F1
#
_entry.id   AF-A0A9R0HS94-F1
#
_cell.length_a   1.000
_cell.length_b   1.000
_cell.length_c   1.000
_cell.angle_alpha   90.00
_cell.angle_beta   90.00
_cell.angle_gamma   90.00
#
_symmetry.space_group_name_H-M   'P 1'
#
loop_
_entity.id
_entity.type
_entity.pdbx_description
1 polymer ?
#
loop_
_entity_poly.entity_id
_entity_poly.type
_entity_poly.pdbx_seq_one_letter_code
_entity_poly.pdbx_strand_id
1 'polypeptide(L)'
;MEESIARIEESYSHLKQEIQVLKKITTEVTNKVVGHEDAFSYKNPCWFNAYKNLNSSCSDILGADEKRSRFAWYLSDCFQTDSGRNPFPHCKVESKMVDCLQKLNINDRKIYLEFYLETHSICHQLRPKGFNLQVERLGKDLKDSALSTEKKLETMKEKTDTLVHILNQTQESITSIDEVTQKIGATLMNMLGIIMKHTEKLNEQASAIAFSYVELLKRQSLMKEKTKEKMKEKMEESIAIVEEFYSYLTQEIEVLQKKTTEVGKKLGC
;
A
#
# COMPACT_ATOMS: atom_id res chain seq x y z
N MET A 1 4.20 -16.47 -3.13
CA MET A 1 2.93 -15.90 -2.66
C MET A 1 2.06 -16.98 -2.04
N GLU A 2 1.85 -18.10 -2.73
CA GLU A 2 1.14 -19.29 -2.21
C GLU A 2 1.73 -19.81 -0.89
N GLU A 3 3.06 -19.93 -0.75
CA GLU A 3 3.71 -20.30 0.52
C GLU A 3 3.42 -19.32 1.68
N SER A 4 3.19 -18.04 1.38
CA SER A 4 2.88 -17.05 2.41
C SER A 4 1.41 -17.17 2.84
N ILE A 5 0.51 -17.47 1.90
CA ILE A 5 -0.90 -17.72 2.17
C ILE A 5 -1.05 -18.99 3.01
N ALA A 6 -0.39 -20.09 2.61
CA ALA A 6 -0.42 -21.35 3.34
C ALA A 6 0.07 -21.21 4.80
N ARG A 7 1.15 -20.44 5.04
CA ARG A 7 1.65 -20.16 6.39
C ARG A 7 0.66 -19.36 7.25
N ILE A 8 -0.09 -18.44 6.64
CA ILE A 8 -1.11 -17.64 7.34
C ILE A 8 -2.31 -18.53 7.67
N GLU A 9 -2.76 -19.37 6.75
CA GLU A 9 -3.86 -20.32 6.97
C GLU A 9 -3.52 -21.34 8.07
N GLU A 10 -2.30 -21.86 8.08
CA GLU A 10 -1.81 -22.77 9.11
C GLU A 10 -1.78 -22.10 10.49
N SER A 11 -1.25 -20.87 10.56
CA SER A 11 -1.23 -20.07 11.81
C SER A 11 -2.65 -19.76 12.31
N TYR A 12 -3.59 -19.46 11.40
CA TYR A 12 -4.99 -19.22 11.73
C TYR A 12 -5.67 -20.48 12.30
N SER A 13 -5.42 -21.63 11.66
CA SER A 13 -5.92 -22.93 12.10
C SER A 13 -5.45 -23.27 13.52
N HIS A 14 -4.16 -23.06 13.81
CA HIS A 14 -3.58 -23.26 15.13
C HIS A 14 -4.24 -22.37 16.21
N LEU A 15 -4.34 -21.06 15.95
CA LEU A 15 -5.00 -20.10 16.84
C LEU A 15 -6.46 -20.48 17.13
N LYS A 16 -7.19 -20.98 16.13
CA LYS A 16 -8.58 -21.41 16.30
C LYS A 16 -8.71 -22.62 17.22
N GLN A 17 -7.78 -23.58 17.13
CA GLN A 17 -7.73 -24.73 18.03
C GLN A 17 -7.45 -24.33 19.47
N GLU A 18 -6.49 -23.43 19.71
CA GLU A 18 -6.18 -22.91 21.05
C GLU A 18 -7.38 -22.19 21.69
N ILE A 19 -8.09 -21.35 20.92
CA ILE A 19 -9.31 -20.68 21.39
C ILE A 19 -10.38 -21.71 21.77
N GLN A 20 -10.52 -22.80 21.02
CA GLN A 20 -11.50 -23.85 21.33
C GLN A 20 -11.15 -24.61 22.62
N VAL A 21 -9.87 -24.88 22.86
CA VAL A 21 -9.38 -25.45 24.12
C VAL A 21 -9.68 -24.51 25.30
N LEU A 22 -9.38 -23.21 25.15
CA LEU A 22 -9.67 -22.20 26.17
C LEU A 22 -11.18 -22.10 26.49
N LYS A 23 -12.04 -22.13 25.48
CA LYS A 23 -13.51 -22.17 25.66
C LYS A 23 -13.95 -23.39 26.46
N LYS A 24 -13.38 -24.57 26.17
CA LYS A 24 -13.68 -25.82 26.87
C LYS A 24 -13.27 -25.75 28.34
N ILE A 25 -12.03 -25.33 28.62
CA ILE A 25 -11.51 -25.15 29.98
C ILE A 25 -12.37 -24.16 30.76
N THR A 26 -12.70 -23.02 30.16
CA THR A 26 -13.53 -21.98 30.79
C THR A 26 -14.91 -22.53 31.16
N THR A 27 -15.52 -23.31 30.27
CA THR A 27 -16.84 -23.93 30.50
C THR A 27 -16.77 -24.94 31.64
N GLU A 28 -15.72 -25.77 31.67
CA GLU A 28 -15.55 -26.77 32.72
C GLU A 28 -15.29 -26.14 34.10
N VAL A 29 -14.48 -25.08 34.14
CA VAL A 29 -14.23 -24.30 35.36
C VAL A 29 -15.52 -23.63 35.84
N THR A 30 -16.27 -22.99 34.95
CA THR A 30 -17.55 -22.36 35.29
C THR A 30 -18.55 -23.38 35.85
N ASN A 31 -18.70 -24.54 35.21
CA ASN A 31 -19.63 -25.58 35.65
C ASN A 31 -19.23 -26.20 37.01
N LYS A 32 -17.93 -26.35 37.29
CA LYS A 32 -17.45 -26.84 38.59
C LYS A 32 -17.66 -25.83 39.73
N VAL A 33 -17.70 -24.54 39.43
CA VAL A 33 -17.86 -23.47 40.43
C VAL A 33 -19.33 -23.25 40.80
N VAL A 34 -20.25 -23.44 39.85
CA VAL A 34 -21.71 -23.30 40.06
C VAL A 34 -22.31 -24.48 40.87
N GLY A 35 -21.58 -25.59 41.04
CA GLY A 35 -22.08 -26.82 41.67
C GLY A 35 -22.32 -26.81 43.19
N HIS A 36 -22.30 -25.65 43.88
CA HIS A 36 -22.57 -25.53 45.32
C HIS A 36 -23.49 -24.33 45.61
N GLU A 37 -24.70 -24.35 45.04
CA GLU A 37 -25.78 -23.43 45.43
C GLU A 37 -26.51 -23.94 46.67
N ASP A 38 -25.90 -23.78 47.85
CA ASP A 38 -26.63 -23.80 49.12
C ASP A 38 -26.89 -22.36 49.59
N ALA A 39 -28.13 -21.91 49.32
CA ALA A 39 -29.02 -21.05 50.11
C ALA A 39 -28.45 -20.03 51.14
N PHE A 40 -27.34 -19.35 50.85
CA PHE A 40 -26.99 -18.08 51.49
C PHE A 40 -26.76 -17.03 50.40
N SER A 41 -27.88 -16.57 49.85
CA SER A 41 -28.09 -15.35 49.08
C SER A 41 -26.82 -14.66 48.55
N TYR A 42 -26.61 -14.79 47.25
CA TYR A 42 -25.67 -14.08 46.38
C TYR A 42 -25.83 -12.53 46.39
N LYS A 43 -26.35 -11.91 47.46
CA LYS A 43 -26.86 -10.53 47.41
C LYS A 43 -26.16 -9.51 48.28
N ASN A 44 -25.23 -9.86 49.18
CA ASN A 44 -24.56 -8.82 49.96
C ASN A 44 -23.05 -8.71 49.72
N PRO A 45 -22.61 -7.79 48.82
CA PRO A 45 -21.20 -7.47 48.64
C PRO A 45 -20.51 -7.01 49.94
N CYS A 46 -21.26 -6.54 50.95
CA CYS A 46 -20.72 -6.09 52.24
C CYS A 46 -19.99 -7.20 52.99
N TRP A 47 -20.60 -8.39 53.15
CA TRP A 47 -20.00 -9.50 53.91
C TRP A 47 -18.72 -10.02 53.26
N PHE A 48 -18.72 -10.11 51.93
CA PHE A 48 -17.53 -10.49 51.19
C PHE A 48 -16.44 -9.40 51.26
N ASN A 49 -16.82 -8.13 51.14
CA ASN A 49 -15.90 -7.00 51.29
C ASN A 49 -15.32 -6.94 52.72
N ALA A 50 -16.10 -7.24 53.75
CA ALA A 50 -15.62 -7.35 55.13
C ALA A 50 -14.48 -8.37 55.27
N TYR A 51 -14.60 -9.51 54.59
CA TYR A 51 -13.54 -10.52 54.54
C TYR A 51 -12.34 -10.06 53.69
N LYS A 52 -12.58 -9.52 52.49
CA LYS A 52 -11.53 -9.07 51.55
C LYS A 52 -10.71 -7.89 52.09
N ASN A 53 -11.36 -6.92 52.75
CA ASN A 53 -10.74 -5.69 53.25
C ASN A 53 -9.66 -5.94 54.31
N LEU A 54 -9.69 -7.11 54.97
CA LEU A 54 -8.67 -7.50 55.94
C LEU A 54 -7.39 -8.00 55.28
N ASN A 55 -7.39 -8.24 53.96
CA ASN A 55 -6.24 -8.73 53.16
C ASN A 55 -5.43 -9.82 53.90
N SER A 56 -6.13 -10.77 54.51
CA SER A 56 -5.58 -11.72 55.48
C SER A 56 -6.26 -13.07 55.30
N SER A 57 -5.53 -14.16 55.52
CA SER A 57 -6.13 -15.50 55.55
C SER A 57 -7.01 -15.65 56.81
N CYS A 58 -7.94 -16.61 56.85
CA CYS A 58 -8.69 -16.86 58.09
C CYS A 58 -7.77 -17.20 59.26
N SER A 59 -6.66 -17.90 59.04
CA SER A 59 -5.68 -18.16 60.10
C SER A 59 -5.11 -16.86 60.67
N ASP A 60 -4.85 -15.85 59.83
CA ASP A 60 -4.35 -14.55 60.28
C ASP A 60 -5.44 -13.72 60.97
N ILE A 61 -6.68 -13.79 60.47
CA ILE A 61 -7.83 -13.11 61.06
C ILE A 61 -8.13 -13.68 62.45
N LEU A 62 -8.08 -15.00 62.60
CA LEU A 62 -8.42 -15.69 63.84
C LEU A 62 -7.25 -15.74 64.83
N GLY A 63 -6.01 -15.66 64.35
CA GLY A 63 -4.81 -15.70 65.19
C GLY A 63 -4.45 -14.37 65.86
N ALA A 64 -5.07 -13.26 65.45
CA ALA A 64 -4.84 -11.93 66.04
C ALA A 64 -6.15 -11.32 66.54
N ASP A 65 -6.26 -11.10 67.85
CA ASP A 65 -7.47 -10.55 68.50
C ASP A 65 -7.94 -9.24 67.87
N GLU A 66 -7.01 -8.39 67.42
CA GLU A 66 -7.33 -7.12 66.75
C GLU A 66 -7.97 -7.35 65.38
N LYS A 67 -7.46 -8.28 64.57
CA LYS A 67 -8.02 -8.61 63.25
C LYS A 67 -9.36 -9.33 63.38
N ARG A 68 -9.48 -10.23 64.35
CA ARG A 68 -10.74 -10.91 64.68
C ARG A 68 -11.81 -9.93 65.12
N SER A 69 -11.45 -8.99 65.99
CA SER A 69 -12.35 -7.93 66.47
C SER A 69 -12.79 -7.01 65.32
N ARG A 70 -11.87 -6.65 64.43
CA ARG A 70 -12.17 -5.82 63.26
C ARG A 70 -13.02 -6.55 62.23
N PHE A 71 -12.82 -7.85 62.06
CA PHE A 71 -13.67 -8.68 61.22
C PHE A 71 -15.10 -8.74 61.76
N ALA A 72 -15.26 -9.05 63.05
CA ALA A 72 -16.56 -9.06 63.72
C ALA A 72 -17.27 -7.71 63.61
N TRP A 73 -16.52 -6.61 63.72
CA TRP A 73 -17.04 -5.26 63.51
C TRP A 73 -17.65 -5.08 62.12
N TYR A 74 -16.92 -5.43 61.06
CA TYR A 74 -17.44 -5.30 59.70
C TYR A 74 -18.63 -6.22 59.44
N LEU A 75 -18.63 -7.46 59.96
CA LEU A 75 -19.78 -8.36 59.84
C LEU A 75 -21.03 -7.79 60.53
N SER A 76 -20.84 -7.21 61.72
CA SER A 76 -21.92 -6.58 62.49
C SER A 76 -22.48 -5.35 61.79
N ASP A 77 -21.61 -4.52 61.20
CA ASP A 77 -22.00 -3.35 60.43
C ASP A 77 -22.80 -3.72 59.17
N CYS A 78 -22.35 -4.78 58.47
CA CYS A 78 -23.10 -5.35 57.35
C CYS A 78 -24.49 -5.85 57.79
N PHE A 79 -24.58 -6.57 58.92
CA PHE A 79 -25.85 -7.05 59.46
C PHE A 79 -26.80 -5.90 59.85
N GLN A 80 -26.29 -4.84 60.48
CA GLN A 80 -27.10 -3.67 60.84
C GLN A 80 -27.70 -3.03 59.59
N THR A 81 -26.87 -2.83 58.56
CA THR A 81 -27.30 -2.26 57.28
C THR A 81 -28.35 -3.15 56.60
N ASP A 82 -28.14 -4.46 56.57
CA ASP A 82 -29.08 -5.42 55.97
C ASP A 82 -30.43 -5.49 56.70
N SER A 83 -30.41 -5.30 58.01
CA SER A 83 -31.62 -5.30 58.84
C SER A 83 -32.33 -3.94 58.89
N GLY A 84 -31.86 -2.95 58.11
CA GLY A 84 -32.43 -1.59 58.06
C GLY A 84 -32.16 -0.76 59.31
N ARG A 85 -31.18 -1.17 60.13
CA ARG A 85 -30.73 -0.45 61.32
C ARG A 85 -29.62 0.53 60.97
N ASN A 86 -29.35 1.46 61.88
CA ASN A 86 -28.24 2.39 61.71
C ASN A 86 -26.91 1.62 61.72
N PRO A 87 -25.96 1.98 60.83
CA PRO A 87 -24.64 1.37 60.80
C PRO A 87 -23.87 1.67 62.09
N PHE A 88 -22.83 0.90 62.34
CA PHE A 88 -21.93 1.15 63.47
C PHE A 88 -21.21 2.51 63.30
N PRO A 89 -20.82 3.16 64.41
CA PRO A 89 -20.05 4.40 64.35
C PRO A 89 -18.77 4.23 63.53
N HIS A 90 -18.30 5.27 62.83
CA HIS A 90 -17.06 5.14 62.06
C HIS A 90 -15.86 4.76 62.96
N CYS A 91 -15.18 3.66 62.62
CA CYS A 91 -13.97 3.16 63.28
C CYS A 91 -12.81 3.16 62.28
N LYS A 92 -11.75 3.93 62.56
CA LYS A 92 -10.58 4.03 61.68
C LYS A 92 -9.76 2.73 61.68
N VAL A 93 -9.06 2.45 60.57
CA VAL A 93 -8.27 1.23 60.40
C VAL A 93 -7.11 1.16 61.40
N GLU A 94 -6.55 2.31 61.74
CA GLU A 94 -5.38 2.46 62.62
C GLU A 94 -5.75 2.54 64.10
N SER A 95 -7.02 2.80 64.42
CA SER A 95 -7.51 2.86 65.81
C SER A 95 -7.63 1.47 66.40
N LYS A 96 -7.30 1.31 67.68
CA LYS A 96 -7.49 0.03 68.38
C LYS A 96 -8.98 -0.30 68.46
N MET A 97 -9.34 -1.55 68.24
CA MET A 97 -10.75 -1.96 68.27
C MET A 97 -11.41 -1.70 69.63
N VAL A 98 -10.67 -1.77 70.74
CA VAL A 98 -11.19 -1.45 72.07
C VAL A 98 -11.80 -0.03 72.15
N ASP A 99 -11.20 0.95 71.47
CA ASP A 99 -11.67 2.34 71.45
C ASP A 99 -12.96 2.48 70.62
N CYS A 100 -13.12 1.64 69.60
CA CYS A 100 -14.32 1.60 68.78
C CYS A 100 -15.48 0.92 69.51
N LEU A 101 -15.21 -0.16 70.24
CA LEU A 101 -16.21 -0.91 71.00
C LEU A 101 -16.82 -0.12 72.16
N GLN A 102 -16.07 0.83 72.72
CA GLN A 102 -16.57 1.74 73.75
C GLN A 102 -17.69 2.66 73.24
N LYS A 103 -17.73 2.95 71.94
CA LYS A 103 -18.73 3.83 71.32
C LYS A 103 -20.05 3.12 71.01
N LEU A 104 -20.09 1.79 71.13
CA LEU A 104 -21.29 1.00 70.88
C LEU A 104 -22.26 1.08 72.06
N ASN A 105 -23.55 1.24 71.76
CA ASN A 105 -24.60 1.06 72.75
C ASN A 105 -24.74 -0.43 73.15
N ILE A 106 -25.55 -0.72 74.16
CA ILE A 106 -25.71 -2.07 74.71
C ILE A 106 -26.21 -3.07 73.65
N ASN A 107 -27.12 -2.65 72.77
CA ASN A 107 -27.70 -3.53 71.75
C ASN A 107 -26.69 -3.83 70.64
N ASP A 108 -25.99 -2.81 70.14
CA ASP A 108 -24.96 -2.95 69.12
C ASP A 108 -23.79 -3.78 69.63
N ARG A 109 -23.43 -3.63 70.91
CA ARG A 109 -22.40 -4.46 71.55
C ARG A 109 -22.78 -5.93 71.64
N LYS A 110 -24.06 -6.26 71.85
CA LYS A 110 -24.55 -7.66 71.83
C LYS A 110 -24.43 -8.27 70.44
N ILE A 111 -24.86 -7.53 69.41
CA ILE A 111 -24.74 -7.95 68.01
C ILE A 111 -23.26 -8.17 67.66
N TYR A 112 -22.39 -7.22 68.02
CA TYR A 112 -20.96 -7.37 67.86
C TYR A 112 -20.41 -8.65 68.49
N LEU A 113 -20.80 -8.94 69.74
CA LEU A 113 -20.30 -10.09 70.46
C LEU A 113 -20.73 -11.40 69.80
N GLU A 114 -21.96 -11.47 69.29
CA GLU A 114 -22.47 -12.63 68.56
C GLU A 114 -21.61 -12.91 67.31
N PHE A 115 -21.34 -11.89 66.50
CA PHE A 115 -20.43 -12.03 65.36
C PHE A 115 -18.98 -12.31 65.75
N TYR A 116 -18.52 -11.77 66.88
CA TYR A 116 -17.16 -12.04 67.38
C TYR A 116 -16.96 -13.52 67.72
N LEU A 117 -17.95 -14.13 68.36
CA LEU A 117 -17.94 -15.55 68.68
C LEU A 117 -18.00 -16.41 67.41
N GLU A 118 -18.84 -16.02 66.44
CA GLU A 118 -19.04 -16.76 65.19
C GLU A 118 -18.00 -16.50 64.09
N THR A 119 -17.05 -15.58 64.30
CA THR A 119 -15.99 -15.26 63.31
C THR A 119 -15.27 -16.48 62.74
N HIS A 120 -15.05 -17.51 63.55
CA HIS A 120 -14.42 -18.76 63.10
C HIS A 120 -15.25 -19.45 62.02
N SER A 121 -16.53 -19.71 62.33
CA SER A 121 -17.48 -20.36 61.42
C SER A 121 -17.67 -19.53 60.15
N ILE A 122 -17.91 -18.22 60.31
CA ILE A 122 -18.19 -17.31 59.20
C ILE A 122 -16.98 -17.18 58.25
N CYS A 123 -15.75 -17.11 58.78
CA CYS A 123 -14.56 -16.99 57.93
C CYS A 123 -14.37 -18.22 57.03
N HIS A 124 -14.56 -19.42 57.58
CA HIS A 124 -14.45 -20.66 56.81
C HIS A 124 -15.55 -20.77 55.76
N GLN A 125 -16.75 -20.28 56.02
CA GLN A 125 -17.85 -20.25 55.05
C GLN A 125 -17.64 -19.22 53.93
N LEU A 126 -17.01 -18.09 54.20
CA LEU A 126 -16.78 -17.04 53.20
C LEU A 126 -15.61 -17.34 52.23
N ARG A 127 -14.64 -18.16 52.65
CA ARG A 127 -13.47 -18.52 51.83
C ARG A 127 -13.82 -19.17 50.48
N PRO A 128 -14.56 -20.29 50.41
CA PRO A 128 -14.90 -20.92 49.13
C PRO A 128 -15.79 -20.02 48.26
N LYS A 129 -16.71 -19.27 48.87
CA LYS A 129 -17.61 -18.34 48.16
C LYS A 129 -16.84 -17.19 47.49
N GLY A 130 -15.86 -16.64 48.19
CA GLY A 130 -14.99 -15.59 47.67
C GLY A 130 -14.07 -16.05 46.54
N PHE A 131 -13.64 -17.32 46.58
CA PHE A 131 -12.91 -17.96 45.50
C PHE A 131 -13.83 -18.17 44.29
N ASN A 132 -15.03 -18.71 44.50
CA ASN A 132 -16.01 -18.94 43.44
C ASN A 132 -16.38 -17.66 42.68
N LEU A 133 -16.69 -16.56 43.38
CA LEU A 133 -16.98 -15.28 42.75
C LEU A 133 -15.83 -14.74 41.88
N GLN A 134 -14.58 -14.91 42.35
CA GLN A 134 -13.40 -14.49 41.59
C GLN A 134 -13.19 -15.37 40.35
N VAL A 135 -13.39 -16.68 40.48
CA VAL A 135 -13.26 -17.62 39.37
C VAL A 135 -14.39 -17.43 38.35
N GLU A 136 -15.63 -17.19 38.78
CA GLU A 136 -16.76 -16.85 37.90
C GLU A 136 -16.48 -15.59 37.10
N ARG A 137 -16.02 -14.52 37.77
CA ARG A 137 -15.65 -13.27 37.11
C ARG A 137 -14.52 -13.49 36.11
N LEU A 138 -13.47 -14.18 36.53
CA LEU A 138 -12.32 -14.47 35.66
C LEU A 138 -12.73 -15.33 34.46
N GLY A 139 -13.59 -16.34 34.67
CA GLY A 139 -14.14 -17.18 33.62
C GLY A 139 -14.97 -16.39 32.62
N LYS A 140 -15.80 -15.44 33.10
CA LYS A 140 -16.55 -14.53 32.24
C LYS A 140 -15.64 -13.61 31.44
N ASP A 141 -14.69 -12.95 32.10
CA ASP A 141 -13.74 -12.04 31.46
C ASP A 141 -12.90 -12.77 30.39
N LEU A 142 -12.48 -14.01 30.68
CA LEU A 142 -11.77 -14.87 29.73
C LEU A 142 -12.65 -15.28 28.54
N LYS A 143 -13.91 -15.66 28.79
CA LYS A 143 -14.87 -16.00 27.73
C LYS A 143 -15.12 -14.82 26.79
N ASP A 144 -15.37 -13.64 27.35
CA ASP A 144 -15.64 -12.43 26.59
C ASP A 144 -14.41 -12.02 25.76
N SER A 145 -13.21 -12.16 26.33
CA SER A 145 -11.94 -11.96 25.62
C SER A 145 -11.76 -12.95 24.46
N ALA A 146 -12.00 -14.25 24.69
CA ALA A 146 -11.87 -15.28 23.65
C ALA A 146 -12.84 -15.04 22.48
N LEU A 147 -14.10 -14.68 22.77
CA LEU A 147 -15.09 -14.33 21.74
C LEU A 147 -14.69 -13.06 20.96
N SER A 148 -14.12 -12.06 21.63
CA SER A 148 -13.62 -10.85 20.98
C SER A 148 -12.46 -11.15 20.02
N THR A 149 -11.52 -11.99 20.44
CA THR A 149 -10.38 -12.41 19.61
C THR A 149 -10.83 -13.22 18.39
N GLU A 150 -11.77 -14.15 18.58
CA GLU A 150 -12.35 -14.92 17.47
C GLU A 150 -13.02 -14.00 16.43
N LYS A 151 -13.79 -12.99 16.86
CA LYS A 151 -14.41 -12.04 15.95
C LYS A 151 -13.38 -11.24 15.15
N LYS A 152 -12.30 -10.78 15.80
CA LYS A 152 -11.22 -10.05 15.12
C LYS A 152 -10.49 -10.93 14.10
N LEU A 153 -10.27 -12.19 14.44
CA LEU A 153 -9.68 -13.19 13.56
C LEU A 153 -10.56 -13.43 12.33
N GLU A 154 -11.87 -13.54 12.48
CA GLU A 154 -12.77 -13.70 11.33
C GLU A 154 -12.76 -12.47 10.41
N THR A 155 -12.81 -11.26 10.96
CA THR A 155 -12.65 -10.02 10.16
C THR A 155 -11.29 -9.94 9.46
N MET A 156 -10.22 -10.45 10.07
CA MET A 156 -8.91 -10.50 9.44
C MET A 156 -8.89 -11.47 8.25
N LYS A 157 -9.58 -12.61 8.37
CA LYS A 157 -9.73 -13.59 7.29
C LYS A 157 -10.48 -12.97 6.10
N GLU A 158 -11.63 -12.34 6.33
CA GLU A 158 -12.42 -11.68 5.27
C GLU A 158 -11.60 -10.63 4.49
N LYS A 159 -10.80 -9.83 5.20
CA LYS A 159 -9.89 -8.86 4.57
C LYS A 159 -8.78 -9.53 3.78
N THR A 160 -8.25 -10.65 4.26
CA THR A 160 -7.22 -11.42 3.57
C THR A 160 -7.77 -12.01 2.27
N ASP A 161 -8.97 -12.57 2.29
CA ASP A 161 -9.65 -13.09 1.10
C ASP A 161 -9.87 -11.97 0.06
N THR A 162 -10.27 -10.78 0.50
CA THR A 162 -10.41 -9.60 -0.36
C THR A 162 -9.08 -9.18 -0.98
N LEU A 163 -7.99 -9.20 -0.21
CA LEU A 163 -6.64 -8.87 -0.71
C LEU A 163 -6.16 -9.88 -1.75
N VAL A 164 -6.41 -11.18 -1.53
CA VAL A 164 -6.08 -12.24 -2.51
C VAL A 164 -6.83 -12.02 -3.82
N HIS A 165 -8.12 -11.67 -3.75
CA HIS A 165 -8.91 -11.34 -4.93
C HIS A 165 -8.32 -10.15 -5.72
N ILE A 166 -7.98 -9.05 -5.02
CA ILE A 166 -7.37 -7.87 -5.65
C ILE A 166 -6.01 -8.20 -6.28
N LEU A 167 -5.20 -9.03 -5.61
CA LEU A 167 -3.91 -9.49 -6.15
C LEU A 167 -4.10 -10.26 -7.46
N ASN A 168 -5.08 -11.17 -7.53
CA ASN A 168 -5.37 -11.91 -8.76
C ASN A 168 -5.79 -10.98 -9.91
N GLN A 169 -6.69 -10.02 -9.66
CA GLN A 169 -7.09 -9.03 -10.67
C GLN A 169 -5.91 -8.17 -11.15
N THR A 170 -5.01 -7.82 -10.23
CA THR A 170 -3.79 -7.06 -10.56
C THR A 170 -2.86 -7.90 -11.43
N GLN A 171 -2.72 -9.20 -11.14
CA GLN A 171 -1.91 -10.12 -11.93
C GLN A 171 -2.46 -10.30 -13.35
N GLU A 172 -3.77 -10.44 -13.51
CA GLU A 172 -4.45 -10.48 -14.82
C GLU A 172 -4.20 -9.18 -15.60
N SER A 173 -4.31 -8.03 -14.94
CA SER A 173 -4.04 -6.73 -15.55
C SER A 173 -2.59 -6.59 -16.01
N ILE A 174 -1.62 -7.04 -15.21
CA ILE A 174 -0.19 -7.04 -15.57
C ILE A 174 0.05 -7.93 -16.79
N THR A 175 -0.58 -9.10 -16.83
CA THR A 175 -0.46 -10.03 -17.96
C THR A 175 -1.01 -9.40 -19.24
N SER A 176 -2.17 -8.75 -19.16
CA SER A 176 -2.75 -8.01 -20.29
C SER A 176 -1.86 -6.86 -20.77
N ILE A 177 -1.25 -6.11 -19.85
CA ILE A 177 -0.29 -5.05 -20.21
C ILE A 177 0.92 -5.63 -20.94
N ASP A 178 1.47 -6.75 -20.45
CA ASP A 178 2.61 -7.41 -21.11
C ASP A 178 2.27 -7.83 -22.54
N GLU A 179 1.10 -8.45 -22.77
CA GLU A 179 0.62 -8.80 -24.11
C GLU A 179 0.52 -7.58 -25.04
N VAL A 180 -0.03 -6.47 -24.55
CA VAL A 180 -0.12 -5.21 -25.30
C VAL A 180 1.27 -4.65 -25.60
N THR A 181 2.18 -4.66 -24.64
CA THR A 181 3.56 -4.18 -24.80
C THR A 181 4.31 -5.00 -25.83
N GLN A 182 4.19 -6.33 -25.80
CA GLN A 182 4.79 -7.22 -26.80
C GLN A 182 4.25 -6.94 -28.20
N LYS A 183 2.92 -6.75 -28.33
CA LYS A 183 2.29 -6.42 -29.62
C LYS A 183 2.75 -5.06 -30.17
N ILE A 184 2.89 -4.06 -29.31
CA ILE A 184 3.44 -2.75 -29.69
C ILE A 184 4.88 -2.91 -30.18
N GLY A 185 5.71 -3.66 -29.45
CA GLY A 185 7.10 -3.95 -29.84
C GLY A 185 7.20 -4.61 -31.22
N ALA A 186 6.39 -5.63 -31.47
CA ALA A 186 6.34 -6.30 -32.78
C ALA A 186 5.89 -5.36 -33.91
N THR A 187 4.90 -4.50 -33.64
CA THR A 187 4.40 -3.52 -34.61
C THR A 187 5.47 -2.47 -34.94
N LEU A 188 6.20 -1.97 -33.93
CA LEU A 188 7.31 -1.04 -34.11
C LEU A 188 8.44 -1.65 -34.94
N MET A 189 8.81 -2.90 -34.66
CA MET A 189 9.84 -3.61 -35.45
C MET A 189 9.43 -3.76 -36.92
N ASN A 190 8.15 -4.06 -37.18
CA ASN A 190 7.65 -4.14 -38.55
C ASN A 190 7.66 -2.77 -39.25
N MET A 191 7.20 -1.72 -38.57
CA MET A 191 7.25 -0.34 -39.10
C MET A 191 8.68 0.10 -39.39
N LEU A 192 9.63 -0.16 -38.49
CA LEU A 192 11.06 0.11 -38.70
C LEU A 192 11.59 -0.63 -39.92
N GLY A 193 11.23 -1.90 -40.10
CA GLY A 193 11.61 -2.67 -41.29
C GLY A 193 11.06 -2.08 -42.59
N ILE A 194 9.82 -1.59 -42.60
CA ILE A 194 9.22 -0.90 -43.76
C ILE A 194 9.96 0.42 -44.04
N ILE A 195 10.20 1.23 -43.01
CA ILE A 195 10.92 2.50 -43.13
C ILE A 195 12.32 2.26 -43.68
N MET A 196 13.07 1.30 -43.13
CA MET A 196 14.41 0.97 -43.62
C MET A 196 14.43 0.61 -45.10
N LYS A 197 13.51 -0.26 -45.56
CA LYS A 197 13.39 -0.59 -47.00
C LYS A 197 13.06 0.63 -47.85
N HIS A 198 12.20 1.53 -47.35
CA HIS A 198 11.84 2.74 -48.06
C HIS A 198 13.00 3.72 -48.15
N THR A 199 13.76 3.88 -47.06
CA THR A 199 14.97 4.70 -47.00
C THR A 199 16.06 4.17 -47.93
N GLU A 200 16.25 2.87 -48.02
CA GLU A 200 17.19 2.23 -48.96
C GLU A 200 16.81 2.57 -50.41
N LYS A 201 15.55 2.37 -50.78
CA LYS A 201 15.05 2.71 -52.12
C LYS A 201 15.17 4.21 -52.43
N LEU A 202 14.89 5.09 -51.47
CA LEU A 202 15.09 6.53 -51.61
C LEU A 202 16.56 6.89 -51.85
N ASN A 203 17.49 6.22 -51.15
CA ASN A 203 18.91 6.43 -51.30
C ASN A 203 19.42 5.99 -52.68
N GLU A 204 18.94 4.84 -53.18
CA GLU A 204 19.22 4.38 -54.55
C GLU A 204 18.71 5.38 -55.60
N GLN A 205 17.48 5.88 -55.43
CA GLN A 205 16.92 6.89 -56.33
C GLN A 205 17.69 8.20 -56.28
N ALA A 206 18.07 8.68 -55.10
CA ALA A 206 18.89 9.88 -54.94
C ALA A 206 20.25 9.72 -55.65
N SER A 207 20.88 8.55 -55.54
CA SER A 207 22.14 8.23 -56.23
C SER A 207 21.97 8.23 -57.76
N ALA A 208 20.90 7.63 -58.27
CA ALA A 208 20.59 7.62 -59.70
C ALA A 208 20.34 9.03 -60.26
N ILE A 209 19.63 9.88 -59.50
CA ILE A 209 19.41 11.29 -59.86
C ILE A 209 20.74 12.04 -59.91
N ALA A 210 21.60 11.87 -58.91
CA ALA A 210 22.92 12.51 -58.88
C ALA A 210 23.78 12.12 -60.10
N PHE A 211 23.77 10.84 -60.49
CA PHE A 211 24.46 10.36 -61.69
C PHE A 211 23.92 11.01 -62.97
N SER A 212 22.59 11.00 -63.14
CA SER A 212 21.93 11.63 -64.29
C SER A 212 22.22 13.13 -64.39
N TYR A 213 22.30 13.82 -63.25
CA TYR A 213 22.64 15.24 -63.18
C TYR A 213 24.06 15.52 -63.70
N VAL A 214 25.05 14.71 -63.29
CA VAL A 214 26.43 14.81 -63.80
C VAL A 214 26.47 14.58 -65.32
N GLU A 215 25.74 13.58 -65.82
CA GLU A 215 25.69 13.28 -67.25
C GLU A 215 25.06 14.42 -68.06
N LEU A 216 23.99 15.03 -67.54
CA LEU A 216 23.34 16.20 -68.15
C LEU A 216 24.29 17.40 -68.23
N LEU A 217 25.04 17.70 -67.16
CA LEU A 217 26.05 18.77 -67.17
C LEU A 217 27.13 18.51 -68.22
N LYS A 218 27.60 17.27 -68.32
CA LYS A 218 28.56 16.85 -69.35
C LYS A 218 27.99 17.07 -70.75
N ARG A 219 26.76 16.62 -71.02
CA ARG A 219 26.08 16.84 -72.31
C ARG A 219 25.89 18.33 -72.64
N GLN A 220 25.54 19.16 -71.65
CA GLN A 220 25.43 20.60 -71.84
C GLN A 220 26.77 21.25 -72.20
N SER A 221 27.87 20.86 -71.55
CA SER A 221 29.21 21.37 -71.87
C SER A 221 29.63 21.04 -73.30
N LEU A 222 29.42 19.78 -73.72
CA LEU A 222 29.71 19.32 -75.08
C LEU A 222 28.85 20.06 -76.12
N MET A 223 27.57 20.28 -75.81
CA MET A 223 26.70 21.07 -76.70
C MET A 223 27.20 22.50 -76.87
N LYS A 224 27.61 23.17 -75.79
CA LYS A 224 28.17 24.53 -75.85
C LYS A 224 29.44 24.61 -76.69
N GLU A 225 30.30 23.60 -76.57
CA GLU A 225 31.52 23.51 -77.37
C GLU A 225 31.20 23.26 -78.85
N LYS A 226 30.32 22.30 -79.14
CA LYS A 226 29.91 21.98 -80.51
C LYS A 226 29.17 23.13 -81.21
N THR A 227 28.36 23.90 -80.50
CA THR A 227 27.73 25.12 -81.07
C THR A 227 28.75 26.21 -81.34
N LYS A 228 29.76 26.38 -80.47
CA LYS A 228 30.87 27.31 -80.71
C LYS A 228 31.69 26.90 -81.95
N GLU A 229 32.04 25.63 -82.08
CA GLU A 229 32.76 25.08 -83.23
C GLU A 229 31.99 25.33 -84.53
N LYS A 230 30.70 24.98 -84.57
CA LYS A 230 29.86 25.15 -85.75
C LYS A 230 29.64 26.62 -86.14
N MET A 231 29.62 27.51 -85.15
CA MET A 231 29.53 28.95 -85.39
C MET A 231 30.84 29.50 -85.96
N LYS A 232 31.97 28.98 -85.51
CA LYS A 232 33.30 29.30 -86.07
C LYS A 232 33.41 28.84 -87.52
N GLU A 233 33.04 27.60 -87.84
CA GLU A 233 33.04 27.08 -89.23
C GLU A 233 32.20 27.97 -90.17
N LYS A 234 30.96 28.30 -89.79
CA LYS A 234 30.10 29.18 -90.59
C LYS A 234 30.68 30.58 -90.78
N MET A 235 31.39 31.08 -89.77
CA MET A 235 32.03 32.39 -89.84
C MET A 235 33.24 32.35 -90.77
N GLU A 236 34.04 31.28 -90.75
CA GLU A 236 35.13 31.03 -91.69
C GLU A 236 34.63 30.91 -93.14
N GLU A 237 33.54 30.18 -93.38
CA GLU A 237 32.88 30.11 -94.69
C GLU A 237 32.43 31.49 -95.18
N SER A 238 31.83 32.30 -94.30
CA SER A 238 31.38 33.65 -94.63
C SER A 238 32.55 34.59 -94.93
N ILE A 239 33.65 34.48 -94.17
CA ILE A 239 34.88 35.26 -94.40
C ILE A 239 35.48 34.91 -95.77
N ALA A 240 35.57 33.63 -96.12
CA ALA A 240 36.12 33.21 -97.41
C ALA A 240 35.34 33.78 -98.61
N ILE A 241 34.00 33.81 -98.53
CA ILE A 241 33.15 34.43 -99.55
C ILE A 241 33.43 35.93 -99.67
N VAL A 242 33.55 36.62 -98.53
CA VAL A 242 33.84 38.06 -98.49
C VAL A 242 35.22 38.34 -99.10
N GLU A 243 36.25 37.55 -98.75
CA GLU A 243 37.59 37.66 -99.32
C GLU A 243 37.57 37.49 -100.85
N GLU A 244 36.80 36.54 -101.37
CA GLU A 244 36.62 36.32 -102.81
C GLU A 244 35.98 37.55 -103.50
N PHE A 245 34.90 38.09 -102.93
CA PHE A 245 34.27 39.33 -103.43
C PHE A 245 35.23 40.53 -103.39
N TYR A 246 36.00 40.69 -102.31
CA TYR A 246 36.99 41.76 -102.18
C TYR A 246 38.11 41.63 -103.22
N SER A 247 38.59 40.41 -103.49
CA SER A 247 39.58 40.15 -104.53
C SER A 247 39.06 40.51 -105.93
N TYR A 248 37.81 40.11 -106.24
CA TYR A 248 37.15 40.48 -107.49
C TYR A 248 37.04 42.00 -107.67
N LEU A 249 36.53 42.71 -106.66
CA LEU A 249 36.42 44.17 -106.66
C LEU A 249 37.77 44.85 -106.85
N THR A 250 38.83 44.35 -106.20
CA THR A 250 40.19 44.90 -106.32
C THR A 250 40.69 44.78 -107.76
N GLN A 251 40.53 43.62 -108.39
CA GLN A 251 40.88 43.44 -109.81
C GLN A 251 40.07 44.38 -110.71
N GLU A 252 38.77 44.55 -110.46
CA GLU A 252 37.91 45.42 -111.25
C GLU A 252 38.30 46.91 -111.09
N ILE A 253 38.66 47.33 -109.88
CA ILE A 253 39.22 48.66 -109.60
C ILE A 253 40.54 48.87 -110.35
N GLU A 254 41.45 47.88 -110.35
CA GLU A 254 42.70 47.95 -111.12
C GLU A 254 42.45 48.11 -112.63
N VAL A 255 41.49 47.37 -113.17
CA VAL A 255 41.07 47.48 -114.59
C VAL A 255 40.52 48.88 -114.87
N LEU A 256 39.67 49.43 -113.99
CA LEU A 256 39.12 50.77 -114.12
C LEU A 256 40.20 51.85 -114.01
N GLN A 257 41.14 51.72 -113.08
CA GLN A 257 42.29 52.61 -112.96
C GLN A 257 43.13 52.59 -114.24
N LYS A 258 43.40 51.41 -114.80
CA LYS A 258 44.12 51.26 -116.07
C LYS A 258 43.38 51.94 -117.23
N LYS A 259 42.08 51.72 -117.37
CA LYS A 259 41.24 52.43 -118.35
C LYS A 259 41.23 53.95 -118.14
N THR A 260 41.21 54.40 -116.89
CA THR A 260 41.23 55.84 -116.54
C THR A 260 42.58 56.47 -116.91
N THR A 261 43.71 55.76 -116.70
CA THR A 261 45.03 56.21 -117.18
C THR A 261 45.14 56.23 -118.70
N GLU A 262 44.50 55.28 -119.42
CA GLU A 262 44.41 55.30 -120.88
C GLU A 262 43.55 56.45 -121.41
N VAL A 263 42.40 56.72 -120.77
CA VAL A 263 41.52 57.83 -121.12
C VAL A 263 42.18 59.17 -120.80
N GLY A 264 42.90 59.28 -119.67
CA GLY A 264 43.72 60.45 -119.34
C GLY A 264 44.83 60.70 -120.37
N LYS A 265 45.46 59.63 -120.90
CA LYS A 265 46.42 59.73 -122.02
C LYS A 265 45.76 60.12 -123.35
N LYS A 266 44.46 59.85 -123.54
CA LYS A 266 43.70 60.21 -124.75
C LYS A 266 43.04 61.60 -124.68
N LEU A 267 42.92 62.21 -123.50
CA LEU A 267 42.23 63.49 -123.28
C LEU A 267 43.16 64.70 -123.07
N GLY A 268 44.47 64.58 -123.33
CA GLY A 268 45.37 65.73 -123.46
C GLY A 268 46.16 66.07 -122.20
N CYS A 269 47.32 65.43 -122.09
CA CYS A 269 48.62 66.11 -122.02
C CYS A 269 49.49 65.52 -123.13
#